data_AF-A0A3D6DPL0-F1
#
_entry.id   AF-A0A3D6DPL0-F1
#
_cell.length_a   1.000
_cell.length_b   1.000
_cell.length_c   1.000
_cell.angle_alpha   90.00
_cell.angle_beta   90.00
_cell.angle_gamma   90.00
#
_symmetry.space_group_name_H-M   'P 1'
#
loop_
_entity.id
_entity.type
_entity.pdbx_description
1 polymer ?
#
loop_
_entity_poly.entity_id
_entity_poly.type
_entity_poly.pdbx_seq_one_letter_code
_entity_poly.pdbx_strand_id
1 'polypeptide(L)'
;LRTAFRRCHNYIHGNEGMPKDAAFWQFLYLIFCKMHDERSSGEQRVFWAGPYEPFSPEGQKEIRRRIVPLFEKVKHAYPDLFKGNEEITLSDRALAFIVSELSRYDFARTDVDAKGAAYQEIVGTNLRGDRGQYFTPRGAIRLVIQMLAP
;
A
#
# COMPACT_ATOMS: atom_id res chain seq x y z
N LEU A 1 7.41 5.63 9.18
CA LEU A 1 6.83 5.54 7.83
C LEU A 1 7.88 5.27 6.73
N ARG A 2 8.82 6.19 6.44
CA ARG A 2 9.79 6.08 5.32
C ARG A 2 10.50 4.72 5.18
N THR A 3 11.10 4.22 6.26
CA THR A 3 11.82 2.93 6.27
C THR A 3 10.88 1.74 5.99
N ALA A 4 9.64 1.80 6.46
CA ALA A 4 8.64 0.77 6.20
C ALA A 4 8.22 0.74 4.72
N PHE A 5 8.06 1.91 4.07
CA PHE A 5 7.79 1.96 2.62
C PHE A 5 8.91 1.33 1.81
N ARG A 6 10.17 1.68 2.09
CA ARG A 6 11.33 1.10 1.41
C ARG A 6 11.40 -0.42 1.64
N ARG A 7 11.16 -0.88 2.87
CA ARG A 7 11.19 -2.30 3.23
C ARG A 7 10.09 -3.09 2.50
N CYS A 8 8.85 -2.60 2.50
CA CYS A 8 7.74 -3.24 1.79
C CYS A 8 8.01 -3.30 0.28
N HIS A 9 8.45 -2.20 -0.33
CA HIS A 9 8.77 -2.16 -1.75
C HIS A 9 9.90 -3.14 -2.12
N ASN A 10 10.99 -3.14 -1.36
CA ASN A 10 12.11 -4.06 -1.59
C ASN A 10 11.71 -5.52 -1.38
N TYR A 11 10.82 -5.80 -0.41
CA TYR A 11 10.30 -7.13 -0.17
C TYR A 11 9.48 -7.64 -1.37
N ILE A 12 8.58 -6.82 -1.93
CA ILE A 12 7.79 -7.20 -3.11
C ILE A 12 8.71 -7.46 -4.29
N HIS A 13 9.60 -6.51 -4.61
CA HIS A 13 10.49 -6.65 -5.76
C HIS A 13 11.41 -7.88 -5.63
N GLY A 14 11.97 -8.11 -4.44
CA GLY A 14 12.91 -9.21 -4.20
C GLY A 14 12.27 -10.59 -4.10
N ASN A 15 11.04 -10.70 -3.59
CA ASN A 15 10.40 -12.00 -3.32
C ASN A 15 9.34 -12.39 -4.35
N GLU A 16 8.67 -11.43 -4.99
CA GLU A 16 7.63 -11.71 -5.98
C GLU A 16 8.18 -11.69 -7.42
N GLY A 17 9.43 -11.24 -7.62
CA GLY A 17 10.01 -11.06 -8.95
C GLY A 17 9.30 -10.01 -9.81
N MET A 18 8.45 -9.18 -9.20
CA MET A 18 7.66 -8.18 -9.89
C MET A 18 8.55 -7.02 -10.40
N PRO A 19 8.26 -6.48 -11.59
CA PRO A 19 8.80 -5.20 -12.04
C PRO A 19 8.59 -4.09 -10.98
N LYS A 20 9.51 -3.13 -10.87
CA LYS A 20 9.48 -2.09 -9.84
C LYS A 20 8.19 -1.25 -9.86
N ASP A 21 7.67 -0.99 -11.05
CA ASP A 21 6.41 -0.28 -11.28
C ASP A 21 5.19 -1.10 -10.82
N ALA A 22 5.15 -2.40 -11.13
CA ALA A 22 4.09 -3.28 -10.64
C ALA A 22 4.11 -3.39 -9.11
N ALA A 23 5.31 -3.56 -8.52
CA ALA A 23 5.50 -3.60 -7.07
C ALA A 23 5.03 -2.30 -6.39
N PHE A 24 5.32 -1.14 -7.00
CA PHE A 24 4.86 0.15 -6.54
C PHE A 24 3.32 0.24 -6.47
N TRP A 25 2.63 -0.16 -7.53
CA TRP A 25 1.16 -0.12 -7.57
C TRP A 25 0.51 -1.07 -6.58
N GLN A 26 1.01 -2.30 -6.47
CA GLN A 26 0.54 -3.26 -5.47
C GLN A 26 0.68 -2.71 -4.05
N PHE A 27 1.80 -2.05 -3.77
CA PHE A 27 2.02 -1.41 -2.49
C PHE A 27 1.10 -0.21 -2.26
N LEU A 28 0.88 0.60 -3.30
CA LEU A 28 -0.03 1.74 -3.28
C LEU A 28 -1.46 1.31 -2.92
N TYR A 29 -1.94 0.21 -3.51
CA TYR A 29 -3.27 -0.35 -3.23
C TYR A 29 -3.46 -0.64 -1.73
N LEU A 30 -2.44 -1.20 -1.08
CA LEU A 30 -2.49 -1.51 0.36
C LEU A 30 -2.44 -0.27 1.25
N ILE A 31 -1.75 0.80 0.82
CA ILE A 31 -1.79 2.10 1.50
C ILE A 31 -3.22 2.65 1.49
N PHE A 32 -3.88 2.64 0.33
CA PHE A 32 -5.27 3.11 0.23
C PHE A 32 -6.23 2.24 1.06
N CYS A 33 -6.03 0.92 1.09
CA CYS A 33 -6.77 0.03 1.98
C CYS A 33 -6.64 0.45 3.45
N LYS A 34 -5.41 0.60 3.94
CA LYS A 34 -5.14 1.01 5.33
C LYS A 34 -5.79 2.36 5.66
N MET A 35 -5.65 3.31 4.76
CA MET A 35 -6.21 4.65 4.94
C MET A 35 -7.73 4.67 4.95
N HIS A 36 -8.36 3.93 4.04
CA HIS A 36 -9.81 3.82 3.98
C HIS A 36 -10.35 3.14 5.25
N ASP A 37 -9.72 2.05 5.69
CA ASP A 37 -10.06 1.34 6.92
C ASP A 37 -9.96 2.22 8.18
N GLU A 38 -8.97 3.12 8.24
CA GLU A 38 -8.81 4.01 9.40
C GLU A 38 -9.77 5.21 9.41
N ARG A 39 -10.25 5.65 8.25
CA ARG A 39 -11.19 6.77 8.11
C ARG A 39 -12.65 6.36 8.33
N SER A 40 -12.99 5.09 8.10
CA SER A 40 -14.32 4.54 8.31
C SER A 40 -14.71 4.60 9.78
N SER A 41 -15.41 5.66 10.17
CA SER A 41 -15.88 5.87 11.54
C SER A 41 -17.10 5.00 11.80
N GLY A 42 -16.97 3.97 12.65
CA GLY A 42 -18.08 3.10 13.07
C GLY A 42 -18.05 1.66 12.53
N GLU A 43 -17.18 1.35 11.57
CA GLU A 43 -16.91 -0.04 11.16
C GLU A 43 -15.73 -0.62 11.96
N GLN A 44 -15.76 -1.93 12.22
CA GLN A 44 -14.62 -2.62 12.81
C GLN A 44 -13.46 -2.64 11.82
N ARG A 45 -12.29 -2.15 12.24
CA ARG A 45 -11.07 -2.15 11.43
C ARG A 45 -10.71 -3.57 10.98
N VAL A 46 -10.51 -3.76 9.69
CA VAL A 46 -10.14 -5.05 9.08
C VAL A 46 -8.72 -5.06 8.53
N PHE A 47 -8.05 -3.90 8.46
CA PHE A 47 -6.65 -3.82 8.07
C PHE A 47 -5.73 -4.07 9.28
N TRP A 48 -5.52 -5.35 9.59
CA TRP A 48 -4.59 -5.79 10.62
C TRP A 48 -4.09 -7.21 10.35
N ALA A 49 -2.99 -7.56 11.00
CA ALA A 49 -2.46 -8.92 11.04
C ALA A 49 -2.19 -9.32 12.51
N GLY A 50 -2.64 -10.51 12.91
CA GLY A 50 -2.33 -11.06 14.23
C GLY A 50 -0.84 -11.38 14.37
N PRO A 51 -0.31 -11.53 15.60
CA PRO A 51 1.12 -11.73 15.83
C PRO A 51 1.69 -13.00 15.19
N TYR A 52 0.87 -14.04 15.02
CA TYR A 52 1.28 -15.32 14.41
C TYR A 52 0.72 -15.56 13.02
N GLU A 53 -0.29 -14.78 12.60
CA GLU A 53 -0.97 -15.00 11.32
C GLU A 53 -0.03 -14.91 10.11
N PRO A 54 0.88 -13.91 10.00
CA PRO A 54 1.79 -13.81 8.86
C PRO A 54 2.75 -14.99 8.73
N PHE A 55 2.94 -15.79 9.79
CA PHE A 55 3.91 -16.88 9.82
C PHE A 55 3.30 -18.26 9.53
N SER A 56 1.99 -18.34 9.26
CA SER A 56 1.29 -19.57 8.89
C SER A 56 0.58 -19.42 7.53
N PRO A 57 0.57 -20.45 6.67
CA PRO A 57 -0.18 -20.40 5.41
C PRO A 57 -1.67 -20.09 5.60
N GLU A 58 -2.27 -20.64 6.66
CA GLU A 58 -3.68 -20.42 7.00
C GLU A 58 -3.91 -18.97 7.42
N GLY A 59 -3.06 -18.42 8.30
CA GLY A 59 -3.15 -17.04 8.74
C GLY A 59 -2.92 -16.04 7.60
N GLN A 60 -2.01 -16.34 6.68
CA GLN A 60 -1.78 -15.51 5.48
C GLN A 60 -3.03 -15.44 4.58
N LYS A 61 -3.75 -16.57 4.42
CA LYS A 61 -5.02 -16.61 3.69
C LYS A 61 -6.12 -15.83 4.41
N GLU A 62 -6.18 -15.90 5.74
CA GLU A 62 -7.14 -15.11 6.52
C GLU A 62 -6.87 -13.60 6.41
N ILE A 63 -5.60 -13.18 6.38
CA ILE A 63 -5.25 -11.79 6.09
C ILE A 63 -5.75 -11.41 4.69
N ARG A 64 -5.52 -12.23 3.65
CA ARG A 64 -6.06 -11.95 2.32
C ARG A 64 -7.58 -11.80 2.33
N ARG A 65 -8.30 -12.70 3.01
CA ARG A 65 -9.77 -12.69 3.09
C ARG A 65 -10.32 -11.40 3.66
N ARG A 66 -9.59 -10.72 4.55
CA ARG A 66 -9.96 -9.39 5.08
C ARG A 66 -9.63 -8.27 4.11
N ILE A 67 -8.46 -8.34 3.47
CA ILE A 67 -7.93 -7.23 2.66
C ILE A 67 -8.56 -7.15 1.28
N VAL A 68 -8.89 -8.28 0.63
CA VAL A 68 -9.49 -8.27 -0.72
C VAL A 68 -10.84 -7.54 -0.74
N PRO A 69 -11.81 -7.83 0.15
CA PRO A 69 -13.06 -7.07 0.19
C PRO A 69 -12.87 -5.58 0.52
N LEU A 70 -11.90 -5.26 1.39
CA LEU A 70 -11.54 -3.88 1.68
C LEU A 70 -11.01 -3.17 0.43
N PHE A 71 -10.20 -3.85 -0.39
CA PHE A 71 -9.71 -3.30 -1.63
C PHE A 71 -10.82 -3.04 -2.65
N GLU A 72 -11.82 -3.92 -2.74
CA GLU A 72 -13.00 -3.67 -3.57
C GLU A 72 -13.74 -2.39 -3.12
N LYS A 73 -13.95 -2.19 -1.81
CA LYS A 73 -14.52 -0.94 -1.27
C LYS A 73 -13.68 0.28 -1.69
N VAL A 74 -12.35 0.18 -1.61
CA VAL A 74 -11.41 1.23 -2.00
C VAL A 74 -11.53 1.57 -3.49
N LYS A 75 -11.60 0.58 -4.37
CA LYS A 75 -11.76 0.83 -5.82
C LYS A 75 -13.01 1.66 -6.10
N HIS A 76 -14.12 1.37 -5.42
CA HIS A 76 -15.35 2.15 -5.53
C HIS A 76 -15.27 3.54 -4.90
N ALA A 77 -14.49 3.70 -3.82
CA ALA A 77 -14.33 4.98 -3.13
C ALA A 77 -13.43 5.97 -3.88
N TYR A 78 -12.54 5.50 -4.75
CA TYR A 78 -11.58 6.33 -5.49
C TYR A 78 -11.60 6.05 -7.01
N PRO A 79 -12.73 6.31 -7.71
CA PRO A 79 -12.88 6.01 -9.14
C PRO A 79 -11.94 6.81 -10.05
N ASP A 80 -11.42 7.96 -9.58
CA ASP A 80 -10.41 8.73 -10.31
C ASP A 80 -9.02 8.07 -10.32
N LEU A 81 -8.78 7.14 -9.39
CA LEU A 81 -7.52 6.41 -9.25
C LEU A 81 -7.62 4.98 -9.81
N PHE A 82 -8.76 4.32 -9.61
CA PHE A 82 -8.99 2.92 -9.99
C PHE A 82 -9.96 2.84 -11.15
N LYS A 83 -9.60 2.05 -12.17
CA LYS A 83 -10.47 1.72 -13.31
C LYS A 83 -11.44 0.58 -12.98
N GLY A 84 -11.27 -0.08 -11.83
CA GLY A 84 -12.12 -1.14 -11.31
C GLY A 84 -11.60 -2.55 -11.61
N ASN A 85 -10.74 -2.70 -12.62
CA ASN A 85 -10.13 -3.97 -13.01
C ASN A 85 -8.78 -4.24 -12.31
N GLU A 86 -8.35 -3.36 -11.41
CA GLU A 86 -7.16 -3.60 -10.61
C GLU A 86 -7.39 -4.73 -9.59
N GLU A 87 -6.35 -5.53 -9.38
CA GLU A 87 -6.36 -6.67 -8.47
C GLU A 87 -5.08 -6.71 -7.62
N ILE A 88 -5.19 -7.29 -6.42
CA ILE A 88 -4.03 -7.60 -5.57
C ILE A 88 -3.41 -8.91 -6.06
N THR A 89 -2.31 -8.80 -6.80
CA THR A 89 -1.59 -9.94 -7.39
C THR A 89 -0.43 -10.44 -6.54
N LEU A 90 -0.13 -9.76 -5.41
CA LEU A 90 0.83 -10.24 -4.41
C LEU A 90 0.48 -11.64 -3.93
N SER A 91 1.48 -12.48 -3.62
CA SER A 91 1.28 -13.73 -2.90
C SER A 91 0.70 -13.52 -1.50
N ASP A 92 0.09 -14.56 -0.92
CA ASP A 92 -0.46 -14.53 0.46
C ASP A 92 0.62 -14.12 1.47
N ARG A 93 1.84 -14.62 1.28
CA ARG A 93 3.00 -14.30 2.11
C ARG A 93 3.40 -12.84 1.99
N ALA A 94 3.50 -12.31 0.78
CA ALA A 94 3.89 -10.91 0.57
C ALA A 94 2.82 -9.95 1.06
N LEU A 95 1.54 -10.24 0.79
CA LEU A 95 0.41 -9.48 1.30
C LEU A 95 0.44 -9.43 2.83
N ALA A 96 0.55 -10.59 3.49
CA ALA A 96 0.59 -10.68 4.94
C ALA A 96 1.78 -9.92 5.55
N PHE A 97 2.95 -9.99 4.93
CA PHE A 97 4.12 -9.23 5.36
C PHE A 97 3.85 -7.73 5.34
N ILE A 98 3.33 -7.19 4.22
CA ILE A 98 3.09 -5.75 4.10
C ILE A 98 1.99 -5.30 5.05
N VAL A 99 0.90 -6.04 5.18
CA VAL A 99 -0.19 -5.73 6.10
C VAL A 99 0.34 -5.71 7.54
N SER A 100 1.19 -6.67 7.92
CA SER A 100 1.81 -6.69 9.25
C SER A 100 2.69 -5.46 9.51
N GLU A 101 3.50 -5.03 8.54
CA GLU A 101 4.34 -3.83 8.68
C GLU A 101 3.50 -2.55 8.73
N LEU A 102 2.47 -2.42 7.87
CA LEU A 102 1.62 -1.23 7.79
C LEU A 102 0.65 -1.10 8.97
N SER A 103 0.16 -2.21 9.52
CA SER A 103 -0.78 -2.22 10.65
C SER A 103 -0.24 -1.54 11.91
N ARG A 104 1.10 -1.44 12.03
CA ARG A 104 1.83 -0.82 13.14
C ARG A 104 1.79 0.71 13.14
N TYR A 105 1.33 1.32 12.06
CA TYR A 105 1.30 2.76 11.89
C TYR A 105 -0.15 3.25 11.84
N ASP A 106 -0.36 4.42 12.43
CA ASP A 106 -1.61 5.18 12.35
C ASP A 106 -1.44 6.24 11.25
N PHE A 107 -2.15 6.05 10.13
CA PHE A 107 -2.11 6.94 8.98
C PHE A 107 -3.01 8.17 9.20
N ALA A 108 -4.02 8.08 10.07
CA ALA A 108 -4.87 9.21 10.44
C ALA A 108 -4.14 10.27 11.29
N ARG A 109 -3.09 9.87 12.03
CA ARG A 109 -2.32 10.76 12.93
C ARG A 109 -0.97 11.22 12.39
N THR A 110 -0.59 10.90 11.15
CA THR A 110 0.76 11.22 10.67
C THR A 110 0.87 12.69 10.21
N ASP A 111 1.77 13.41 10.90
CA ASP A 111 2.02 14.85 10.81
C ASP A 111 2.67 15.33 9.50
N VAL A 112 2.43 16.60 9.21
CA VAL A 112 2.65 17.38 7.97
C VAL A 112 4.08 17.33 7.39
N ASP A 113 5.09 16.88 8.16
CA ASP A 113 6.50 16.80 7.75
C ASP A 113 6.86 15.55 6.91
N ALA A 114 5.92 14.61 6.76
CA ALA A 114 6.10 13.44 5.90
C ALA A 114 6.11 13.77 4.39
N LYS A 115 5.66 14.98 4.01
CA LYS A 115 5.46 15.45 2.61
C LYS A 115 6.71 15.34 1.74
N GLY A 116 7.84 15.91 2.20
CA GLY A 116 9.08 15.96 1.41
C GLY A 116 9.86 14.64 1.40
N ALA A 117 9.84 13.92 2.52
CA ALA A 117 10.57 12.67 2.70
C ALA A 117 9.89 11.48 2.00
N ALA A 118 8.56 11.39 2.05
CA ALA A 118 7.80 10.40 1.28
C ALA A 118 7.94 10.66 -0.22
N TYR A 119 7.90 11.92 -0.66
CA TYR A 119 8.15 12.30 -2.05
C TYR A 119 9.53 11.84 -2.54
N GLN A 120 10.62 12.18 -1.86
CA GLN A 120 11.97 11.77 -2.28
C GLN A 120 12.16 10.25 -2.33
N GLU A 121 11.47 9.49 -1.49
CA GLU A 121 11.61 8.03 -1.39
C GLU A 121 10.75 7.28 -2.42
N ILE A 122 9.50 7.69 -2.56
CA ILE A 122 8.49 7.06 -3.42
C ILE A 122 8.67 7.50 -4.88
N VAL A 123 9.07 8.77 -5.09
CA VAL A 123 9.23 9.39 -6.41
C VAL A 123 10.71 9.48 -6.80
N GLY A 124 11.60 9.90 -5.90
CA GLY A 124 12.98 10.25 -6.27
C GLY A 124 13.85 9.10 -6.80
N THR A 125 13.73 7.89 -6.22
CA THR A 125 14.52 6.71 -6.62
C THR A 125 13.78 5.73 -7.51
N ASN A 126 12.44 5.68 -7.44
CA ASN A 126 11.63 4.73 -8.23
C ASN A 126 11.11 5.29 -9.56
N LEU A 127 11.02 6.62 -9.74
CA LEU A 127 10.62 7.25 -11.01
C LEU A 127 11.76 7.66 -11.93
N ARG A 128 13.01 7.58 -11.48
CA ARG A 128 14.15 7.53 -12.41
C ARG A 128 14.26 6.12 -12.95
N GLY A 129 13.44 5.80 -13.95
CA GLY A 129 13.71 4.63 -14.77
C GLY A 129 15.04 4.80 -15.51
N ASP A 130 15.76 3.70 -15.74
CA ASP A 130 17.02 3.64 -16.51
C ASP A 130 16.90 4.23 -17.95
N ARG A 131 15.70 4.59 -18.40
CA ARG A 131 15.41 5.04 -19.77
C ARG A 131 14.55 6.30 -19.88
N GLY A 132 14.50 7.16 -18.85
CA GLY A 132 13.86 8.49 -18.96
C GLY A 132 12.34 8.51 -19.12
N GLN A 133 11.63 7.40 -18.91
CA GLN A 133 10.18 7.36 -18.89
C GLN A 133 9.66 7.59 -17.47
N TYR A 134 9.11 8.77 -17.22
CA TYR A 134 8.41 9.11 -15.97
C TYR A 134 7.05 8.39 -15.95
N PHE A 135 6.99 7.21 -15.35
CA PHE A 135 5.77 6.40 -15.33
C PHE A 135 5.07 6.48 -13.98
N THR A 136 4.41 7.60 -13.71
CA THR A 136 3.24 7.60 -12.83
C THR A 136 2.29 8.70 -13.31
N PRO A 137 0.99 8.41 -13.48
CA PRO A 137 0.04 9.48 -13.70
C PRO A 137 0.14 10.43 -12.51
N ARG A 138 0.46 11.71 -12.79
CA ARG A 138 0.72 12.75 -11.78
C ARG A 138 -0.39 12.85 -10.71
N GLY A 139 -1.60 12.35 -11.01
CA GLY A 139 -2.72 12.22 -10.09
C GLY A 139 -2.48 11.27 -8.92
N ALA A 140 -2.02 10.03 -9.15
CA ALA A 140 -1.82 9.03 -8.10
C ALA A 140 -0.77 9.48 -7.07
N ILE A 141 0.30 10.12 -7.55
CA ILE A 141 1.36 10.67 -6.69
C ILE A 141 0.86 11.87 -5.89
N ARG A 142 0.15 12.80 -6.53
CA ARG A 142 -0.43 13.94 -5.80
C ARG A 142 -1.42 13.48 -4.75
N LEU A 143 -2.19 12.43 -5.03
CA LEU A 143 -3.14 11.86 -4.09
C LEU A 143 -2.42 11.27 -2.86
N VAL A 144 -1.36 10.48 -3.04
CA VAL A 144 -0.52 9.99 -1.92
C VAL A 144 0.07 11.13 -1.11
N ILE A 145 0.57 12.18 -1.76
CA ILE A 145 1.17 13.34 -1.09
C ILE A 145 0.13 14.15 -0.32
N GLN A 146 -1.04 14.37 -0.91
CA GLN A 146 -2.16 15.08 -0.27
C GLN A 146 -2.82 14.25 0.83
N MET A 147 -2.70 12.92 0.80
CA MET A 147 -3.33 12.03 1.76
C MET A 147 -2.43 11.67 2.95
N LEU A 148 -1.11 11.75 2.79
CA LEU A 148 -0.12 11.73 3.88
C LEU A 148 -0.08 13.06 4.68
N ALA A 149 -1.09 13.91 4.51
CA ALA A 149 -1.31 15.15 5.24
C ALA A 149 -2.82 15.39 5.34
N PRO A 150 -3.46 15.15 6.49
CA PRO A 150 -4.71 15.84 6.80
C PRO A 150 -4.50 17.37 6.77
#